data_AF-A0A7C6Y0N5-F1
#
_entry.id   AF-A0A7C6Y0N5-F1
#
_cell.length_a   1.000
_cell.length_b   1.000
_cell.length_c   1.000
_cell.angle_alpha   90.00
_cell.angle_beta   90.00
_cell.angle_gamma   90.00
#
_symmetry.space_group_name_H-M   'P 1'
#
loop_
_entity.id
_entity.type
_entity.pdbx_description
1 polymer ?
#
loop_
_entity_poly.entity_id
_entity_poly.type
_entity_poly.pdbx_seq_one_letter_code
_entity_poly.pdbx_strand_id
1 'polypeptide(L)'
;HIAAGFYYSAENLNAPLSMVTGYITDWTIAAVFGIILLLILRKTGTDYAIFKGVGYGSLFYVVAFGIGMALDITRATLVTPLPDFLLLMVHLVIGGVTGWVLEKYFKQAVKQEK
;
A
#
# COMPACT_ATOMS: atom_id res chain seq x y z
N HIS A 1 -7.77 -4.18 11.35
CA HIS A 1 -6.77 -3.39 10.61
C HIS A 1 -5.44 -4.08 10.67
N ILE A 2 -4.92 -4.49 9.52
CA ILE A 2 -3.67 -5.26 9.47
C ILE A 2 -2.52 -4.42 10.07
N ALA A 3 -2.52 -3.10 9.85
CA ALA A 3 -1.54 -2.20 10.45
C ALA A 3 -1.61 -2.07 11.99
N ALA A 4 -2.70 -2.49 12.65
CA ALA A 4 -2.71 -2.56 14.12
C ALA A 4 -1.64 -3.54 14.64
N GLY A 5 -1.29 -4.56 13.84
CA GLY A 5 -0.23 -5.51 14.13
C GLY A 5 1.16 -4.91 14.29
N PHE A 6 1.39 -3.68 13.83
CA PHE A 6 2.66 -2.99 14.05
C PHE A 6 2.85 -2.51 15.49
N TYR A 7 1.76 -2.26 16.21
CA TYR A 7 1.80 -1.58 17.51
C TYR A 7 1.32 -2.45 18.67
N TYR A 8 0.37 -3.35 18.41
CA TYR A 8 -0.33 -4.09 19.45
C TYR A 8 -0.03 -5.59 19.37
N SER A 9 -0.12 -6.25 20.52
CA SER A 9 -0.03 -7.71 20.62
C SER A 9 -1.25 -8.38 19.98
N ALA A 10 -1.12 -9.67 19.64
CA ALA A 10 -2.17 -10.44 18.97
C ALA A 10 -3.51 -10.43 19.75
N GLU A 11 -3.45 -10.45 21.08
CA GLU A 11 -4.61 -10.45 21.97
C GLU A 11 -5.40 -9.13 21.92
N ASN A 12 -4.72 -8.02 21.58
CA ASN A 12 -5.29 -6.67 21.59
C ASN A 12 -5.69 -6.16 20.20
N LEU A 13 -5.45 -6.90 19.12
CA LEU A 13 -5.73 -6.44 17.75
C LEU A 13 -7.20 -6.03 17.51
N ASN A 14 -8.11 -6.68 18.23
CA ASN A 14 -9.56 -6.46 18.13
C ASN A 14 -10.09 -5.46 19.15
N ALA A 15 -9.24 -4.88 20.01
CA ALA A 15 -9.65 -3.83 20.91
C ALA A 15 -10.10 -2.60 20.10
N PRO A 16 -11.17 -1.88 20.51
CA PRO A 16 -11.72 -0.78 19.70
C PRO A 16 -10.68 0.29 19.34
N LEU A 17 -9.83 0.69 20.29
CA LEU A 17 -8.77 1.67 20.05
C LEU A 17 -7.69 1.13 19.11
N SER A 18 -7.30 -0.14 19.24
CA SER A 18 -6.34 -0.77 18.33
C SER A 18 -6.84 -0.82 16.90
N MET A 19 -8.14 -1.09 16.72
CA MET A 19 -8.78 -1.02 15.41
C MET A 19 -8.75 0.39 14.82
N VAL A 20 -9.11 1.42 15.60
CA VAL A 20 -9.08 2.83 15.16
C VAL A 20 -7.66 3.25 14.74
N THR A 21 -6.66 2.98 15.58
CA THR A 21 -5.26 3.26 15.26
C THR A 21 -4.81 2.55 13.99
N GLY A 22 -5.20 1.30 13.83
CA GLY A 22 -4.90 0.54 12.62
C GLY A 22 -5.59 1.10 11.38
N TYR A 23 -6.85 1.55 11.45
CA TYR A 23 -7.54 2.19 10.32
C TYR A 23 -6.80 3.44 9.89
N ILE A 24 -6.47 4.32 10.86
CA ILE A 24 -5.72 5.55 10.60
C ILE A 24 -4.39 5.22 9.92
N THR A 25 -3.68 4.21 10.44
CA THR A 25 -2.40 3.78 9.88
C THR A 25 -2.55 3.24 8.45
N ASP A 26 -3.56 2.39 8.18
CA ASP A 26 -3.84 1.87 6.83
C ASP A 26 -4.08 3.04 5.84
N TRP A 27 -4.86 4.05 6.23
CA TRP A 27 -5.12 5.24 5.40
C TRP A 27 -3.88 6.11 5.21
N THR A 28 -3.07 6.30 6.25
CA THR A 28 -1.80 7.03 6.14
C THR A 28 -0.85 6.33 5.18
N ILE A 29 -0.72 5.00 5.27
CA ILE A 29 0.10 4.20 4.37
C ILE A 29 -0.41 4.33 2.93
N ALA A 30 -1.72 4.24 2.69
CA ALA A 30 -2.31 4.40 1.37
C ALA A 30 -2.04 5.80 0.77
N ALA A 31 -2.12 6.85 1.58
CA ALA A 31 -1.80 8.22 1.14
C ALA A 31 -0.32 8.37 0.76
N VAL A 32 0.59 7.88 1.61
CA VAL A 32 2.04 7.87 1.33
C VAL A 32 2.35 7.07 0.08
N PHE A 33 1.71 5.91 -0.10
CA PHE A 33 1.81 5.10 -1.30
C PHE A 33 1.46 5.92 -2.55
N GLY A 34 0.32 6.63 -2.55
CA GLY A 34 -0.09 7.48 -3.67
C GLY A 34 0.89 8.64 -3.95
N ILE A 35 1.41 9.28 -2.89
CA ILE A 35 2.41 10.35 -3.02
C ILE A 35 3.70 9.83 -3.66
N ILE A 36 4.20 8.68 -3.21
CA ILE A 36 5.42 8.10 -3.78
C ILE A 36 5.20 7.73 -5.25
N LEU A 37 4.07 7.11 -5.60
CA LEU A 37 3.77 6.79 -6.99
C LEU A 37 3.67 8.06 -7.85
N LEU A 38 3.05 9.13 -7.33
CA LEU A 38 3.03 10.43 -7.99
C LEU A 38 4.46 10.92 -8.26
N LEU A 39 5.36 10.89 -7.27
CA LEU A 39 6.76 11.31 -7.45
C LEU A 39 7.50 10.44 -8.48
N ILE A 40 7.27 9.13 -8.49
CA ILE A 40 7.82 8.21 -9.51
C ILE A 40 7.34 8.61 -10.90
N LEU A 41 6.04 8.86 -11.07
CA LEU A 41 5.47 9.27 -12.36
C LEU A 41 5.92 10.68 -12.78
N ARG A 42 6.12 11.60 -11.83
CA ARG A 42 6.72 12.91 -12.11
C ARG A 42 8.12 12.76 -12.69
N LYS A 43 8.92 11.83 -12.16
CA LYS A 43 10.31 11.62 -12.61
C LYS A 43 10.41 10.81 -13.89
N THR A 44 9.55 9.81 -14.08
CA THR A 44 9.67 8.81 -15.15
C THR A 44 8.63 8.96 -16.27
N GLY A 45 7.72 9.95 -16.16
CA GLY A 45 6.61 10.14 -17.08
C GLY A 45 5.42 9.23 -16.81
N THR A 46 4.29 9.54 -17.44
CA THR A 46 3.03 8.78 -17.34
C THR A 46 2.94 7.59 -18.28
N ASP A 47 3.92 7.39 -19.17
CA ASP A 47 3.93 6.21 -20.03
C ASP A 47 3.86 4.94 -19.18
N TYR A 48 2.90 4.08 -19.50
CA TYR A 48 2.60 2.86 -18.76
C TYR A 48 2.27 3.09 -17.27
N ALA A 49 1.61 4.20 -16.92
CA ALA A 49 1.28 4.55 -15.52
C ALA A 49 0.57 3.43 -14.75
N ILE A 50 -0.36 2.72 -15.39
CA ILE A 50 -1.04 1.55 -14.79
C ILE A 50 -0.02 0.46 -14.44
N PHE A 51 0.86 0.07 -15.37
CA PHE A 51 1.87 -0.97 -15.13
C PHE A 51 2.90 -0.55 -14.07
N LYS A 52 3.34 0.72 -14.09
CA LYS A 52 4.20 1.29 -13.04
C LYS A 52 3.50 1.24 -11.68
N GLY A 53 2.21 1.56 -11.65
CA GLY A 53 1.37 1.47 -10.46
C GLY A 53 1.24 0.04 -9.93
N VAL A 54 0.93 -0.93 -10.80
CA VAL A 54 0.89 -2.37 -10.45
C VAL A 54 2.24 -2.83 -9.90
N GLY A 55 3.33 -2.55 -10.60
CA GLY A 55 4.68 -2.93 -10.16
C GLY A 55 5.05 -2.32 -8.80
N TYR A 56 4.69 -1.05 -8.58
CA TYR A 56 4.88 -0.39 -7.30
C TYR A 56 3.99 -1.00 -6.19
N GLY A 57 2.74 -1.34 -6.50
CA GLY A 57 1.84 -2.09 -5.61
C GLY A 57 2.41 -3.44 -5.18
N SER A 58 2.90 -4.23 -6.15
CA SER A 58 3.57 -5.50 -5.89
C SER A 58 4.80 -5.34 -5.00
N LEU A 59 5.65 -4.35 -5.29
CA LEU A 59 6.85 -4.08 -4.51
C LEU A 59 6.49 -3.71 -3.07
N PHE A 60 5.49 -2.84 -2.90
CA PHE A 60 5.02 -2.45 -1.58
C PHE A 60 4.52 -3.65 -0.78
N TYR A 61 3.75 -4.54 -1.40
CA TYR A 61 3.31 -5.79 -0.76
C TYR A 61 4.49 -6.63 -0.27
N VAL A 62 5.49 -6.87 -1.13
CA VAL A 62 6.67 -7.67 -0.78
C VAL A 62 7.44 -7.04 0.37
N VAL A 63 7.59 -5.72 0.39
CA VAL A 63 8.31 -5.02 1.48
C VAL A 63 7.49 -5.02 2.77
N ALA A 64 6.23 -4.58 2.72
CA ALA A 64 5.41 -4.40 3.91
C ALA A 64 5.00 -5.73 4.56
N PHE A 65 4.66 -6.73 3.75
CA PHE A 65 4.16 -8.02 4.23
C PHE A 65 5.21 -9.12 4.10
N GLY A 66 5.90 -9.25 2.97
CA GLY A 66 6.95 -10.26 2.82
C GLY A 66 8.11 -10.05 3.82
N ILE A 67 8.78 -8.90 3.73
CA ILE A 67 9.89 -8.55 4.63
C ILE A 67 9.37 -8.24 6.04
N GLY A 68 8.27 -7.48 6.15
CA GLY A 68 7.70 -7.12 7.45
C GLY A 68 7.30 -8.30 8.31
N MET A 69 6.70 -9.35 7.73
CA MET A 69 6.41 -10.59 8.46
C MET A 69 7.67 -11.40 8.74
N ALA A 70 8.61 -11.49 7.78
CA ALA A 70 9.86 -12.24 7.98
C ALA A 70 10.75 -11.67 9.10
N LEU A 71 10.61 -10.38 9.41
CA LEU A 71 11.34 -9.69 10.48
C LEU A 71 10.51 -9.53 11.78
N ASP A 72 9.35 -10.18 11.89
CA ASP A 72 8.44 -10.06 13.03
C ASP A 72 8.03 -8.61 13.38
N ILE A 73 8.00 -7.73 12.36
CA ILE A 73 7.61 -6.31 12.53
C ILE A 73 6.11 -6.20 12.77
N THR A 74 5.31 -7.09 12.17
CA THR A 74 3.86 -7.15 12.37
C THR A 74 3.45 -8.44 13.08
N ARG A 75 2.54 -8.29 14.04
CA ARG A 75 1.91 -9.41 14.78
C ARG A 75 0.56 -9.79 14.17
N ALA A 76 0.13 -9.08 13.12
CA ALA A 76 -1.02 -9.48 12.33
C ALA A 76 -0.59 -10.66 11.43
N THR A 77 -1.20 -11.81 11.66
CA THR A 77 -0.83 -13.04 10.96
C THR A 77 -1.69 -13.28 9.73
N LEU A 78 -1.07 -13.41 8.56
CA LEU A 78 -1.69 -13.96 7.35
C LEU A 78 -1.49 -15.48 7.34
N VAL A 79 -2.10 -16.18 8.31
CA VAL A 79 -1.79 -17.61 8.60
C VAL A 79 -2.14 -18.53 7.43
N THR A 80 -3.10 -18.14 6.58
CA THR A 80 -3.60 -18.98 5.49
C THR A 80 -3.25 -18.44 4.11
N PRO A 81 -2.96 -19.30 3.12
CA PRO A 81 -2.54 -18.88 1.78
C PRO A 81 -3.55 -17.99 1.05
N LEU A 82 -4.85 -18.17 1.32
CA LEU A 82 -5.90 -17.44 0.61
C LEU A 82 -5.94 -15.94 0.99
N PRO A 83 -6.03 -15.53 2.27
CA PRO A 83 -5.90 -14.14 2.67
C PRO A 83 -4.62 -13.46 2.19
N ASP A 84 -3.49 -14.17 2.21
CA ASP A 84 -2.21 -13.66 1.70
C ASP A 84 -2.30 -13.35 0.20
N PHE A 85 -2.77 -14.32 -0.60
CA PHE A 85 -2.99 -14.14 -2.03
C PHE A 85 -4.00 -13.01 -2.33
N LEU A 86 -5.11 -12.94 -1.59
CA LEU A 86 -6.09 -11.87 -1.76
C LEU A 86 -5.49 -10.50 -1.41
N LEU A 87 -4.65 -10.42 -0.39
CA LEU A 87 -3.96 -9.18 -0.04
C LEU A 87 -3.00 -8.74 -1.16
N LEU A 88 -2.25 -9.67 -1.76
CA LEU A 88 -1.46 -9.39 -2.96
C LEU A 88 -2.34 -8.82 -4.08
N MET A 89 -3.45 -9.47 -4.40
CA MET A 89 -4.38 -9.01 -5.46
C MET A 89 -4.89 -7.59 -5.18
N VAL A 90 -5.23 -7.28 -3.93
CA VAL A 90 -5.63 -5.92 -3.53
C VAL A 90 -4.53 -4.90 -3.81
N HIS A 91 -3.26 -5.22 -3.54
CA HIS A 91 -2.14 -4.31 -3.83
C HIS A 91 -1.90 -4.11 -5.32
N LEU A 92 -2.07 -5.15 -6.14
CA LEU A 92 -2.01 -5.03 -7.61
C LEU A 92 -3.10 -4.08 -8.12
N VAL A 93 -4.33 -4.29 -7.66
CA VAL A 93 -5.49 -3.48 -8.07
C VAL A 93 -5.34 -2.04 -7.59
N ILE A 94 -5.01 -1.79 -6.32
CA ILE A 94 -4.81 -0.44 -5.78
C ILE A 94 -3.67 0.26 -6.51
N GLY A 95 -2.55 -0.42 -6.77
CA GLY A 95 -1.44 0.13 -7.52
C GLY A 95 -1.84 0.55 -8.93
N GLY A 96 -2.50 -0.34 -9.67
CA GLY A 96 -2.99 -0.08 -11.02
C GLY A 96 -4.02 1.06 -11.08
N VAL A 97 -4.99 1.05 -10.16
CA VAL A 97 -6.01 2.11 -10.05
C VAL A 97 -5.37 3.45 -9.70
N THR A 98 -4.40 3.48 -8.79
CA THR A 98 -3.70 4.72 -8.41
C THR A 98 -2.90 5.27 -9.59
N GLY A 99 -2.17 4.43 -10.32
CA GLY A 99 -1.47 4.81 -11.54
C GLY A 99 -2.42 5.39 -12.60
N TRP A 100 -3.55 4.71 -12.83
CA TRP A 100 -4.60 5.18 -13.74
C TRP A 100 -5.21 6.53 -13.29
N VAL A 101 -5.54 6.69 -12.01
CA VAL A 101 -6.13 7.93 -11.48
C VAL A 101 -5.15 9.09 -11.63
N LEU A 102 -3.88 8.88 -11.28
CA LEU A 102 -2.84 9.90 -11.40
C LEU A 102 -2.65 10.33 -12.87
N GLU A 103 -2.60 9.37 -13.78
CA GLU A 103 -2.53 9.64 -15.21
C GLU A 103 -3.78 10.33 -15.73
N LYS A 104 -4.99 9.95 -15.31
CA LYS A 104 -6.23 10.45 -15.92
C LYS A 104 -6.67 11.80 -15.35
N TYR A 105 -6.60 11.95 -14.03
CA TYR A 105 -7.21 13.07 -13.32
C TYR A 105 -6.19 14.05 -12.72
N PHE A 106 -4.95 13.62 -12.47
CA PHE A 106 -3.92 14.44 -11.85
C PHE A 106 -2.73 14.74 -12.78
N LYS A 107 -2.96 14.76 -14.10
CA LYS A 107 -1.92 15.06 -15.12
C LYS A 107 -1.09 16.31 -14.80
N GLN A 108 -1.72 17.36 -14.27
CA GLN A 108 -1.03 18.59 -13.92
C GLN A 108 -0.02 18.37 -12.79
N ALA A 109 -0.41 17.65 -11.72
CA ALA A 109 0.49 17.31 -10.62
C ALA A 109 1.63 16.37 -11.06
N VAL A 110 1.37 15.50 -12.04
CA VAL A 110 2.38 14.58 -12.59
C VAL A 110 3.36 15.30 -13.54
N LYS A 111 2.97 16.39 -14.20
CA LYS A 111 3.92 17.15 -15.04
C LYS A 111 4.99 17.80 -14.17
N GLN A 112 6.25 17.75 -14.62
CA GLN A 112 7.30 18.58 -14.05
C GLN A 112 7.03 20.03 -14.48
N GLU A 113 7.05 20.96 -13.53
CA GLU A 113 7.18 22.37 -13.86
C GLU A 113 8.55 22.54 -14.52
N LYS A 114 8.55 23.08 -15.74
CA LYS A 114 9.77 23.36 -16.49
C LYS A 114 10.48 24.59 -15.93
#